data_AF-A0A2A2QHD3-F1
#
_entry.id   AF-A0A2A2QHD3-F1
#
_cell.length_a   1.000
_cell.length_b   1.000
_cell.length_c   1.000
_cell.angle_alpha   90.00
_cell.angle_beta   90.00
_cell.angle_gamma   90.00
#
_symmetry.space_group_name_H-M   'P 1'
#
loop_
_entity.id
_entity.type
_entity.pdbx_description
1 polymer ?
#
loop_
_entity_poly.entity_id
_entity_poly.type
_entity_poly.pdbx_seq_one_letter_code
_entity_poly.pdbx_strand_id
1 'polypeptide(L)'
;MALDIIGMTEDKFENFGDRLRQWVASQGFWFQVRYSMSGKGMQGRLMFHLVNIGFRVLVFLLIAAIFVWIYLERRTGTAHFLTGFKESLTEGISASELEMRGLQRLQGQMELSRIAAEGNNGTFFSSLEARNVRCKMGLIDGLIGVWRPGVIAIAKLDLDLRAGADDAESAASMARVFFSDPKKVEIRSFDIAEAKLRWGYSDRTQGSIESTKIKMQRVGDSWRLILKGGYLSQNWLSRVEVVELVVLCTPEEIIFEKADLRQGKGTIDLAGLRIKTGERPTVEGVAKIRSIPIENLAPVSTHSYVDGTISGDFTVFGSTNSRDGIGFEGQVLLDGKDTVSLRDRIHLLKALSVVDYSRNYHRIDFREGSFQLRVAGGGLELSEVNLKAEDLFTLEGVMRVRLPTQKEIDDTIAKGGDGIGDALADAEDDAFVSRSLAQKNASDITLKRAAMESERDKSGNSREDELSLFDRLKANYELRRLQQQAPDWMSRMLRYEGSFRISIPSDSFEGSSRLQSEFPVDASTGRVPINVPVYGEIYDITLKQAESIYEWRKN
;
A
#
# COMPACT_ATOMS: atom_id res chain seq x y z
N MET A 1 -83.97 -68.59 -45.66
CA MET A 1 -84.40 -67.99 -46.94
C MET A 1 -85.08 -66.67 -46.57
N ALA A 2 -84.54 -65.47 -46.69
CA ALA A 2 -83.34 -64.85 -47.27
C ALA A 2 -82.89 -63.75 -46.26
N LEU A 3 -81.71 -63.13 -46.20
CA LEU A 3 -80.59 -62.79 -47.09
C LEU A 3 -79.34 -62.83 -46.17
N ASP A 4 -78.14 -63.33 -46.47
CA ASP A 4 -77.27 -63.19 -47.64
C ASP A 4 -77.04 -61.75 -48.12
N ILE A 5 -76.59 -60.88 -47.20
CA ILE A 5 -75.81 -59.69 -47.56
C ILE A 5 -74.68 -59.54 -46.51
N ILE A 6 -73.45 -59.47 -47.02
CA ILE A 6 -72.17 -59.16 -46.37
C ILE A 6 -71.41 -60.36 -45.78
N GLY A 7 -70.63 -61.01 -46.65
CA GLY A 7 -69.51 -61.87 -46.27
C GLY A 7 -68.41 -61.09 -45.54
N MET A 8 -68.50 -61.05 -44.21
CA MET A 8 -67.42 -60.75 -43.29
C MET A 8 -66.95 -62.05 -42.65
N THR A 9 -65.87 -62.63 -43.18
CA THR A 9 -65.11 -63.68 -42.49
C THR A 9 -64.28 -63.04 -41.37
N GLU A 10 -64.04 -63.78 -40.28
CA GLU A 10 -63.25 -63.35 -39.11
C GLU A 10 -61.91 -62.71 -39.52
N ASP A 11 -61.26 -63.28 -40.54
CA ASP A 11 -60.03 -62.77 -41.17
C ASP A 11 -60.14 -61.32 -41.68
N LYS A 12 -61.31 -60.87 -42.17
CA LYS A 12 -61.50 -59.49 -42.65
C LYS A 12 -61.61 -58.50 -41.50
N PHE A 13 -62.05 -58.92 -40.32
CA PHE A 13 -62.15 -58.08 -39.13
C PHE A 13 -60.78 -57.86 -38.49
N GLU A 14 -59.95 -58.91 -38.40
CA GLU A 14 -58.56 -58.79 -37.94
C GLU A 14 -57.72 -57.95 -38.91
N ASN A 15 -57.83 -58.20 -40.22
CA ASN A 15 -57.10 -57.45 -41.24
C ASN A 15 -57.54 -55.97 -41.32
N PHE A 16 -58.80 -55.66 -40.97
CA PHE A 16 -59.25 -54.29 -40.78
C PHE A 16 -58.67 -53.67 -39.49
N GLY A 17 -58.68 -54.41 -38.37
CA GLY A 17 -58.09 -53.98 -37.10
C GLY A 17 -56.60 -53.66 -37.22
N ASP A 18 -55.84 -54.48 -37.95
CA ASP A 18 -54.40 -54.28 -38.15
C ASP A 18 -54.10 -53.10 -39.06
N ARG A 19 -54.82 -52.93 -40.17
CA ARG A 19 -54.69 -51.74 -41.02
C ARG A 19 -55.05 -50.45 -40.28
N LEU A 20 -56.03 -50.51 -39.38
CA LEU A 20 -56.45 -49.36 -38.59
C LEU A 20 -55.41 -49.01 -37.51
N ARG A 21 -54.81 -50.00 -36.85
CA ARG A 21 -53.66 -49.80 -35.94
C ARG A 21 -52.45 -49.23 -36.68
N GLN A 22 -52.15 -49.74 -37.87
CA GLN A 22 -51.02 -49.29 -38.69
C GLN A 22 -51.24 -47.86 -39.23
N TRP A 23 -52.48 -47.52 -39.58
CA TRP A 23 -52.85 -46.15 -39.96
C TRP A 23 -52.77 -45.19 -38.76
N VAL A 24 -53.31 -45.55 -37.59
CA VAL A 24 -53.19 -44.74 -36.37
C VAL A 24 -51.71 -44.55 -35.98
N ALA A 25 -50.89 -45.61 -36.06
CA ALA A 25 -49.45 -45.55 -35.80
C ALA A 25 -48.68 -44.64 -36.78
N SER A 26 -49.22 -44.38 -37.97
CA SER A 26 -48.65 -43.44 -38.96
C SER A 26 -49.06 -41.97 -38.77
N GLN A 27 -50.01 -41.68 -37.87
CA GLN A 27 -50.47 -40.31 -37.57
C GLN A 27 -49.64 -39.66 -36.45
N GLY A 28 -49.64 -38.32 -36.39
CA GLY A 28 -48.88 -37.57 -35.38
C GLY A 28 -49.30 -37.87 -33.94
N PHE A 29 -48.38 -37.67 -32.99
CA PHE A 29 -48.52 -38.00 -31.56
C PHE A 29 -49.88 -37.62 -30.96
N TRP A 30 -50.38 -36.41 -31.23
CA TRP A 30 -51.66 -35.93 -30.71
C TRP A 30 -52.88 -36.67 -31.25
N PHE A 31 -52.82 -37.18 -32.49
CA PHE A 31 -53.88 -37.99 -33.08
C PHE A 31 -53.93 -39.39 -32.46
N GLN A 32 -52.77 -40.01 -32.23
CA GLN A 32 -52.66 -41.31 -31.55
C GLN A 32 -53.19 -41.24 -30.11
N VAL A 33 -52.81 -40.20 -29.39
CA VAL A 33 -53.26 -39.93 -28.02
C VAL A 33 -54.79 -39.72 -27.99
N ARG A 34 -55.35 -38.94 -28.93
CA ARG A 34 -56.80 -38.73 -29.06
C ARG A 34 -57.57 -40.00 -29.44
N TYR A 35 -57.02 -40.82 -30.34
CA TYR A 35 -57.64 -42.06 -30.78
C TYR A 35 -57.68 -43.10 -29.65
N SER A 36 -56.58 -43.24 -28.90
CA SER A 36 -56.51 -44.13 -27.73
C SER A 36 -57.46 -43.73 -26.60
N MET A 37 -57.75 -42.42 -26.44
CA MET A 37 -58.77 -41.91 -25.52
C MET A 37 -60.21 -42.11 -26.00
N SER A 38 -60.44 -42.27 -27.31
CA SER A 38 -61.79 -42.45 -27.91
C SER A 38 -62.28 -43.91 -27.96
N GLY A 39 -61.40 -44.87 -27.64
CA GLY A 39 -61.74 -46.30 -27.62
C GLY A 39 -62.78 -46.62 -26.55
N LYS A 40 -63.93 -47.17 -26.96
CA LYS A 40 -64.96 -47.69 -26.04
C LYS A 40 -64.43 -48.93 -25.30
N GLY A 41 -63.84 -48.74 -24.12
CA GLY A 41 -63.33 -49.83 -23.27
C GLY A 41 -62.54 -49.36 -22.04
N MET A 42 -62.20 -50.30 -21.15
CA MET A 42 -61.46 -50.06 -19.89
C MET A 42 -60.09 -49.36 -20.12
N GLN A 43 -59.44 -49.63 -21.26
CA GLN A 43 -58.16 -49.03 -21.65
C GLN A 43 -58.26 -47.53 -22.00
N GLY A 44 -59.35 -47.07 -22.64
CA GLY A 44 -59.54 -45.66 -22.98
C GLY A 44 -59.78 -44.77 -21.75
N ARG A 45 -60.51 -45.29 -20.75
CA ARG A 45 -60.67 -44.62 -19.44
C ARG A 45 -59.35 -44.55 -18.67
N LEU A 46 -58.54 -45.61 -18.68
CA LEU A 46 -57.22 -45.63 -18.05
C LEU A 46 -56.28 -44.59 -18.67
N MET A 47 -56.24 -44.49 -20.00
CA MET A 47 -55.43 -43.49 -20.72
C MET A 47 -55.87 -42.06 -20.41
N PHE A 48 -57.18 -41.79 -20.40
CA PHE A 48 -57.73 -40.49 -20.01
C PHE A 48 -57.38 -40.12 -18.56
N HIS A 49 -57.47 -41.08 -17.62
CA HIS A 49 -57.05 -40.86 -16.24
C HIS A 49 -55.55 -40.60 -16.11
N LEU A 50 -54.69 -41.32 -16.85
CA LEU A 50 -53.24 -41.08 -16.86
C LEU A 50 -52.88 -39.70 -17.42
N VAL A 51 -53.53 -39.26 -18.50
CA VAL A 51 -53.33 -37.92 -19.06
C VAL A 51 -53.79 -36.84 -18.09
N ASN A 52 -54.92 -37.04 -17.42
CA ASN A 52 -55.45 -36.09 -16.43
C ASN A 52 -54.57 -36.04 -15.16
N ILE A 53 -54.06 -37.18 -14.69
CA ILE A 53 -53.08 -37.23 -13.60
C ILE A 53 -51.78 -36.56 -14.04
N GLY A 54 -51.27 -36.85 -15.25
CA GLY A 54 -50.09 -36.21 -15.82
C GLY A 54 -50.24 -34.69 -15.94
N PHE A 55 -51.41 -34.21 -16.38
CA PHE A 55 -51.74 -32.79 -16.42
C PHE A 55 -51.78 -32.17 -15.02
N ARG A 56 -52.41 -32.83 -14.03
CA ARG A 56 -52.42 -32.36 -12.64
C ARG A 56 -51.01 -32.30 -12.04
N VAL A 57 -50.18 -33.29 -12.31
CA VAL A 57 -48.76 -33.30 -11.91
C VAL A 57 -48.01 -32.17 -12.59
N LEU A 58 -48.22 -31.92 -13.88
CA LEU A 58 -47.59 -30.82 -14.60
C LEU A 58 -48.00 -29.46 -14.03
N VAL A 59 -49.29 -29.25 -13.75
CA VAL A 59 -49.79 -28.03 -13.09
C VAL A 59 -49.17 -27.89 -11.70
N PHE A 60 -49.11 -28.96 -10.92
CA PHE A 60 -48.46 -28.97 -9.60
C PHE A 60 -46.96 -28.61 -9.71
N LEU A 61 -46.24 -29.19 -10.66
CA LEU A 61 -44.82 -28.89 -10.91
C LEU A 61 -44.62 -27.43 -11.34
N LEU A 62 -45.54 -26.87 -12.13
CA LEU A 62 -45.50 -25.47 -12.56
C LEU A 62 -45.71 -24.53 -11.36
N ILE A 63 -46.68 -24.84 -10.49
CA ILE A 63 -46.90 -24.10 -9.24
C ILE A 63 -45.68 -24.22 -8.33
N ALA A 64 -45.13 -25.42 -8.16
CA ALA A 64 -43.92 -25.64 -7.39
C ALA A 64 -42.73 -24.85 -7.97
N ALA A 65 -42.58 -24.81 -9.30
CA ALA A 65 -41.55 -24.03 -9.97
C ALA A 65 -41.72 -22.53 -9.74
N ILE A 66 -42.96 -22.01 -9.73
CA ILE A 66 -43.24 -20.61 -9.38
C ILE A 66 -42.87 -20.33 -7.93
N PHE A 67 -43.25 -21.20 -6.98
CA PHE A 67 -42.87 -21.03 -5.58
C PHE A 67 -41.36 -21.08 -5.37
N VAL A 68 -40.67 -22.02 -6.03
CA VAL A 68 -39.19 -22.12 -6.03
C VAL A 68 -38.57 -20.86 -6.62
N TRP A 69 -39.11 -20.34 -7.73
CA TRP A 69 -38.64 -19.10 -8.34
C TRP A 69 -38.76 -17.91 -7.39
N ILE A 70 -39.95 -17.70 -6.80
CA ILE A 70 -40.21 -16.62 -5.84
C ILE A 70 -39.29 -16.75 -4.63
N TYR A 71 -39.07 -17.97 -4.14
CA TYR A 71 -38.15 -18.24 -3.04
C TYR A 71 -36.72 -17.85 -3.42
N LEU A 72 -36.21 -18.29 -4.57
CA LEU A 72 -34.84 -17.99 -5.02
C LEU A 72 -34.62 -16.49 -5.23
N GLU A 73 -35.61 -15.78 -5.77
CA GLU A 73 -35.54 -14.34 -5.97
C GLU A 73 -35.47 -13.56 -4.65
N ARG A 74 -36.23 -14.00 -3.64
CA ARG A 74 -36.29 -13.32 -2.32
C ARG A 74 -35.20 -13.76 -1.34
N ARG A 75 -34.62 -14.96 -1.51
CA ARG A 75 -33.67 -15.57 -0.58
C ARG A 75 -32.55 -14.61 -0.16
N THR A 76 -31.90 -13.94 -1.11
CA THR A 76 -30.73 -13.09 -0.84
C THR A 76 -31.04 -11.83 -0.04
N GLY A 77 -32.32 -11.43 0.05
CA GLY A 77 -32.78 -10.30 0.87
C GLY A 77 -33.31 -10.71 2.25
N THR A 78 -33.34 -12.01 2.57
CA THR A 78 -33.82 -12.47 3.88
C THR A 78 -32.79 -12.23 4.97
N ALA A 79 -33.24 -11.90 6.19
CA ALA A 79 -32.36 -11.72 7.35
C ALA A 79 -31.47 -12.96 7.60
N HIS A 80 -32.03 -14.16 7.41
CA HIS A 80 -31.28 -15.41 7.56
C HIS A 80 -30.11 -15.52 6.59
N PHE A 81 -30.31 -15.18 5.31
CA PHE A 81 -29.22 -15.17 4.32
C PHE A 81 -28.19 -14.11 4.66
N LEU A 82 -28.62 -12.90 5.05
CA LEU A 82 -27.71 -11.80 5.38
C LEU A 82 -26.81 -12.15 6.58
N THR A 83 -27.36 -12.72 7.64
CA THR A 83 -26.61 -13.17 8.81
C THR A 83 -25.65 -14.30 8.45
N GLY A 84 -26.11 -15.34 7.74
CA GLY A 84 -25.23 -16.44 7.33
C GLY A 84 -24.13 -16.03 6.36
N PHE A 85 -24.41 -15.07 5.46
CA PHE A 85 -23.39 -14.49 4.57
C PHE A 85 -22.36 -13.70 5.37
N LYS A 86 -22.81 -12.90 6.35
CA LYS A 86 -21.94 -12.17 7.27
C LYS A 86 -21.00 -13.13 8.00
N GLU A 87 -21.55 -14.17 8.64
CA GLU A 87 -20.78 -15.18 9.38
C GLU A 87 -19.76 -15.90 8.50
N SER A 88 -20.18 -16.34 7.31
CA SER A 88 -19.29 -17.01 6.35
C SER A 88 -18.15 -16.10 5.89
N LEU A 89 -18.43 -14.80 5.73
CA LEU A 89 -17.43 -13.83 5.33
C LEU A 89 -16.45 -13.51 6.47
N THR A 90 -16.96 -13.36 7.70
CA THR A 90 -16.15 -13.17 8.91
C THR A 90 -15.18 -14.35 9.09
N GLU A 91 -15.67 -15.58 8.96
CA GLU A 91 -14.84 -16.79 9.03
C GLU A 91 -13.83 -16.86 7.88
N GLY A 92 -14.29 -16.59 6.65
CA GLY A 92 -13.48 -16.70 5.43
C GLY A 92 -12.30 -15.71 5.39
N ILE A 93 -12.45 -14.51 5.96
CA ILE A 93 -11.35 -13.56 6.11
C ILE A 93 -10.71 -13.59 7.51
N SER A 94 -11.16 -14.51 8.37
CA SER A 94 -10.76 -14.65 9.78
C SER A 94 -10.82 -13.36 10.59
N ALA A 95 -11.80 -12.48 10.33
CA ALA A 95 -11.97 -11.24 11.08
C ALA A 95 -12.46 -11.47 12.52
N SER A 96 -12.05 -10.63 13.47
CA SER A 96 -12.63 -10.58 14.82
C SER A 96 -14.03 -9.97 14.81
N GLU A 97 -14.18 -8.88 14.06
CA GLU A 97 -15.44 -8.17 13.87
C GLU A 97 -15.63 -7.82 12.40
N LEU A 98 -16.88 -7.89 11.93
CA LEU A 98 -17.26 -7.50 10.58
C LEU A 98 -18.57 -6.70 10.61
N GLU A 99 -18.60 -5.58 9.90
CA GLU A 99 -19.81 -4.79 9.65
C GLU A 99 -20.06 -4.69 8.15
N MET A 100 -21.32 -4.85 7.74
CA MET A 100 -21.72 -4.93 6.35
C MET A 100 -22.97 -4.07 6.12
N ARG A 101 -23.00 -3.28 5.03
CA ARG A 101 -24.16 -2.45 4.67
C ARG A 101 -24.50 -2.54 3.19
N GLY A 102 -25.81 -2.54 2.91
CA GLY A 102 -26.37 -2.43 1.56
C GLY A 102 -26.03 -3.63 0.69
N LEU A 103 -26.13 -4.86 1.23
CA LEU A 103 -26.08 -6.07 0.42
C LEU A 103 -27.39 -6.21 -0.35
N GLN A 104 -27.30 -6.28 -1.67
CA GLN A 104 -28.44 -6.48 -2.55
C GLN A 104 -28.06 -7.32 -3.76
N ARG A 105 -29.05 -7.96 -4.37
CA ARG A 105 -28.89 -8.67 -5.64
C ARG A 105 -29.78 -8.02 -6.69
N LEU A 106 -29.18 -7.47 -7.74
CA LEU A 106 -29.86 -6.81 -8.84
C LEU A 106 -29.40 -7.42 -10.16
N GLN A 107 -30.34 -7.87 -11.00
CA GLN A 107 -30.07 -8.35 -12.36
C GLN A 107 -28.92 -9.39 -12.48
N GLY A 108 -28.77 -10.28 -11.50
CA GLY A 108 -27.73 -11.31 -11.52
C GLY A 108 -26.34 -10.83 -11.04
N GLN A 109 -26.27 -9.63 -10.48
CA GLN A 109 -25.11 -9.11 -9.77
C GLN A 109 -25.44 -8.96 -8.28
N MET A 110 -24.47 -9.30 -7.44
CA MET A 110 -24.48 -8.93 -6.04
C MET A 110 -23.70 -7.64 -5.88
N GLU A 111 -24.30 -6.71 -5.14
CA GLU A 111 -23.69 -5.45 -4.78
C GLU A 111 -23.67 -5.32 -3.26
N LEU A 112 -22.56 -4.83 -2.75
CA LEU A 112 -22.37 -4.51 -1.35
C LEU A 112 -21.82 -3.10 -1.25
N SER A 113 -22.61 -2.21 -0.64
CA SER A 113 -22.27 -0.78 -0.56
C SER A 113 -21.01 -0.54 0.27
N ARG A 114 -20.89 -1.22 1.43
CA ARG A 114 -19.74 -1.05 2.32
C ARG A 114 -19.52 -2.29 3.18
N ILE A 115 -18.26 -2.64 3.36
CA ILE A 115 -17.79 -3.64 4.31
C ILE A 115 -16.64 -3.07 5.12
N ALA A 116 -16.66 -3.31 6.42
CA ALA A 116 -15.54 -3.08 7.32
C ALA A 116 -15.26 -4.36 8.10
N ALA A 117 -13.98 -4.64 8.33
CA ALA A 117 -13.53 -5.75 9.15
C ALA A 117 -12.33 -5.35 9.99
N GLU A 118 -12.28 -5.89 11.20
CA GLU A 118 -11.12 -5.85 12.08
C GLU A 118 -10.46 -7.22 12.10
N GLY A 119 -9.15 -7.25 11.95
CA GLY A 119 -8.40 -8.49 11.85
C GLY A 119 -7.99 -9.06 13.20
N ASN A 120 -8.05 -10.38 13.36
CA ASN A 120 -7.50 -11.09 14.52
C ASN A 120 -6.03 -11.51 14.30
N ASN A 121 -5.43 -12.23 15.25
CA ASN A 121 -4.02 -12.66 15.18
C ASN A 121 -3.67 -13.55 13.98
N GLY A 122 -4.66 -14.24 13.40
CA GLY A 122 -4.49 -15.06 12.20
C GLY A 122 -4.74 -14.33 10.87
N THR A 123 -4.94 -13.01 10.87
CA THR A 123 -5.25 -12.25 9.64
C THR A 123 -4.12 -11.36 9.18
N PHE A 124 -3.93 -11.28 7.86
CA PHE A 124 -2.88 -10.46 7.24
C PHE A 124 -3.14 -8.95 7.32
N PHE A 125 -4.32 -8.53 7.81
CA PHE A 125 -4.70 -7.13 7.98
C PHE A 125 -5.06 -6.83 9.44
N SER A 126 -4.88 -5.58 9.85
CA SER A 126 -5.35 -5.03 11.11
C SER A 126 -6.76 -4.46 10.92
N SER A 127 -6.94 -3.71 9.83
CA SER A 127 -8.22 -3.14 9.44
C SER A 127 -8.42 -3.27 7.94
N LEU A 128 -9.68 -3.50 7.53
CA LEU A 128 -10.08 -3.55 6.13
C LEU A 128 -11.38 -2.78 5.96
N GLU A 129 -11.41 -1.87 4.99
CA GLU A 129 -12.65 -1.23 4.54
C GLU A 129 -12.73 -1.30 3.01
N ALA A 130 -13.82 -1.87 2.48
CA ALA A 130 -14.10 -1.85 1.05
C ALA A 130 -15.46 -1.22 0.75
N ARG A 131 -15.51 -0.43 -0.33
CA ARG A 131 -16.71 0.30 -0.77
C ARG A 131 -17.13 -0.12 -2.16
N ASN A 132 -18.44 -0.26 -2.34
CA ASN A 132 -19.10 -0.65 -3.59
C ASN A 132 -18.45 -1.91 -4.19
N VAL A 133 -18.50 -3.01 -3.45
CA VAL A 133 -18.07 -4.33 -3.92
C VAL A 133 -19.16 -4.89 -4.82
N ARG A 134 -18.81 -5.35 -6.01
CA ARG A 134 -19.74 -5.90 -7.00
C ARG A 134 -19.18 -7.17 -7.62
N CYS A 135 -20.02 -8.19 -7.75
CA CYS A 135 -19.64 -9.43 -8.41
C CYS A 135 -20.87 -10.16 -8.99
N LYS A 136 -20.64 -11.18 -9.82
CA LYS A 136 -21.73 -11.96 -10.40
C LYS A 136 -22.35 -12.88 -9.34
N MET A 137 -23.68 -12.91 -9.26
CA MET A 137 -24.41 -13.83 -8.41
C MET A 137 -25.74 -14.25 -9.05
N GLY A 138 -25.77 -15.49 -9.55
CA GLY A 138 -26.95 -16.17 -10.05
C GLY A 138 -27.93 -16.57 -8.94
N LEU A 139 -29.12 -17.01 -9.33
CA LEU A 139 -30.19 -17.39 -8.39
C LEU A 139 -29.86 -18.62 -7.53
N ILE A 140 -29.07 -19.54 -8.09
CA ILE A 140 -28.69 -20.80 -7.44
C ILE A 140 -27.30 -20.76 -6.81
N ASP A 141 -26.55 -19.67 -7.02
CA ASP A 141 -25.21 -19.50 -6.47
C ASP A 141 -25.27 -19.45 -4.93
N GLY A 142 -24.40 -20.22 -4.27
CA GLY A 142 -24.42 -20.40 -2.82
C GLY A 142 -25.57 -21.28 -2.30
N LEU A 143 -26.37 -21.92 -3.16
CA LEU A 143 -27.30 -23.00 -2.79
C LEU A 143 -26.73 -24.38 -3.16
N ILE A 144 -26.30 -24.53 -4.40
CA ILE A 144 -25.86 -25.80 -5.00
C ILE A 144 -24.57 -25.55 -5.77
N GLY A 145 -23.57 -26.41 -5.55
CA GLY A 145 -22.27 -26.29 -6.23
C GLY A 145 -21.38 -25.17 -5.68
N VAL A 146 -20.38 -24.78 -6.48
CA VAL A 146 -19.40 -23.75 -6.13
C VAL A 146 -19.78 -22.44 -6.81
N TRP A 147 -19.92 -21.38 -6.02
CA TRP A 147 -20.20 -20.05 -6.55
C TRP A 147 -18.95 -19.45 -7.20
N ARG A 148 -19.09 -19.00 -8.44
CA ARG A 148 -18.02 -18.37 -9.25
C ARG A 148 -18.35 -16.90 -9.50
N PRO A 149 -17.90 -15.98 -8.64
CA PRO A 149 -18.23 -14.55 -8.74
C PRO A 149 -17.64 -13.86 -9.99
N GLY A 150 -16.67 -14.50 -10.67
CA GLY A 150 -15.95 -13.89 -11.78
C GLY A 150 -14.98 -12.81 -11.28
N VAL A 151 -15.02 -11.63 -11.90
CA VAL A 151 -14.26 -10.46 -11.43
C VAL A 151 -15.02 -9.79 -10.29
N ILE A 152 -14.41 -9.71 -9.11
CA ILE A 152 -14.92 -8.93 -7.99
C ILE A 152 -14.41 -7.49 -8.15
N ALA A 153 -15.31 -6.58 -8.49
CA ALA A 153 -14.99 -5.17 -8.65
C ALA A 153 -15.16 -4.44 -7.31
N ILE A 154 -14.16 -3.66 -6.90
CA ILE A 154 -14.18 -2.85 -5.68
C ILE A 154 -13.89 -1.40 -6.07
N ALA A 155 -14.76 -0.46 -5.69
CA ALA A 155 -14.54 0.94 -6.04
C ALA A 155 -13.43 1.58 -5.22
N LYS A 156 -13.44 1.35 -3.90
CA LYS A 156 -12.39 1.82 -2.99
C LYS A 156 -12.03 0.73 -1.99
N LEU A 157 -10.74 0.51 -1.78
CA LEU A 157 -10.19 -0.38 -0.76
C LEU A 157 -9.24 0.40 0.13
N ASP A 158 -9.45 0.34 1.43
CA ASP A 158 -8.51 0.81 2.44
C ASP A 158 -8.10 -0.38 3.31
N LEU A 159 -6.80 -0.61 3.45
CA LEU A 159 -6.25 -1.79 4.10
C LEU A 159 -5.03 -1.41 4.93
N ASP A 160 -5.11 -1.67 6.23
CA ASP A 160 -3.94 -1.66 7.12
C ASP A 160 -3.41 -3.09 7.20
N LEU A 161 -2.27 -3.35 6.57
CA LEU A 161 -1.58 -4.63 6.54
C LEU A 161 -0.77 -4.85 7.82
N ARG A 162 -0.74 -6.09 8.30
CA ARG A 162 0.16 -6.50 9.38
C ARG A 162 1.56 -6.74 8.82
N ALA A 163 2.56 -6.20 9.50
CA ALA A 163 3.95 -6.36 9.11
C ALA A 163 4.58 -7.52 9.88
N GLY A 164 4.21 -8.77 9.54
CA GLY A 164 4.66 -9.97 10.23
C GLY A 164 3.70 -10.46 11.31
N ALA A 165 4.17 -11.40 12.12
CA ALA A 165 3.40 -12.09 13.15
C ALA A 165 4.17 -12.11 14.48
N ASP A 166 3.46 -12.37 15.58
CA ASP A 166 4.10 -12.58 16.88
C ASP A 166 4.77 -13.97 16.98
N ASP A 167 4.30 -14.94 16.18
CA ASP A 167 4.77 -16.32 16.17
C ASP A 167 4.58 -16.99 14.79
N ALA A 168 5.26 -18.11 14.57
CA ALA A 168 5.23 -18.84 13.29
C ALA A 168 3.86 -19.44 12.94
N GLU A 169 3.05 -19.82 13.93
CA GLU A 169 1.71 -20.37 13.71
C GLU A 169 0.76 -19.28 13.22
N SER A 170 0.79 -18.11 13.86
CA SER A 170 0.09 -16.91 13.42
C SER A 170 0.51 -16.50 12.00
N ALA A 171 1.80 -16.53 11.69
CA ALA A 171 2.31 -16.25 10.34
C ALA A 171 1.75 -17.21 9.28
N ALA A 172 1.75 -18.52 9.58
CA ALA A 172 1.19 -19.54 8.70
C ALA A 172 -0.34 -19.38 8.55
N SER A 173 -1.03 -18.99 9.62
CA SER A 173 -2.47 -18.72 9.59
C SER A 173 -2.80 -17.54 8.65
N MET A 174 -2.05 -16.44 8.75
CA MET A 174 -2.21 -15.29 7.85
C MET A 174 -2.04 -15.65 6.38
N ALA A 175 -1.00 -16.43 6.06
CA ALA A 175 -0.77 -16.92 4.70
C ALA A 175 -1.93 -17.81 4.24
N ARG A 176 -2.39 -18.75 5.09
CA ARG A 176 -3.54 -19.61 4.77
C ARG A 176 -4.79 -18.80 4.47
N VAL A 177 -5.12 -17.78 5.26
CA VAL A 177 -6.30 -16.94 5.01
C VAL A 177 -6.22 -16.27 3.64
N PHE A 178 -5.07 -15.69 3.29
CA PHE A 178 -4.90 -14.98 2.02
C PHE A 178 -4.88 -15.89 0.78
N PHE A 179 -4.28 -17.09 0.89
CA PHE A 179 -4.10 -18.02 -0.24
C PHE A 179 -5.14 -19.15 -0.30
N SER A 180 -5.96 -19.34 0.74
CA SER A 180 -6.98 -20.38 0.76
C SER A 180 -8.01 -20.21 -0.36
N ASP A 181 -8.53 -21.33 -0.87
CA ASP A 181 -9.73 -21.33 -1.69
C ASP A 181 -10.93 -21.78 -0.86
N PRO A 182 -11.95 -20.91 -0.64
CA PRO A 182 -13.15 -21.32 0.07
C PRO A 182 -13.85 -22.47 -0.67
N LYS A 183 -14.16 -23.57 0.03
CA LYS A 183 -14.79 -24.77 -0.59
C LYS A 183 -16.07 -24.49 -1.38
N LYS A 184 -16.80 -23.42 -1.04
CA LYS A 184 -18.09 -23.06 -1.65
C LYS A 184 -18.00 -21.86 -2.60
N VAL A 185 -16.86 -21.17 -2.67
CA VAL A 185 -16.69 -19.95 -3.48
C VAL A 185 -15.31 -19.95 -4.12
N GLU A 186 -15.27 -19.91 -5.44
CA GLU A 186 -14.02 -19.93 -6.19
C GLU A 186 -13.66 -18.51 -6.65
N ILE A 187 -12.73 -17.88 -5.94
CA ILE A 187 -12.31 -16.50 -6.20
C ILE A 187 -11.05 -16.52 -7.09
N ARG A 188 -11.15 -15.88 -8.26
CA ARG A 188 -10.06 -15.87 -9.26
C ARG A 188 -9.49 -14.49 -9.57
N SER A 189 -10.27 -13.42 -9.36
CA SER A 189 -9.81 -12.08 -9.74
C SER A 189 -10.51 -10.96 -9.00
N PHE A 190 -9.74 -9.92 -8.68
CA PHE A 190 -10.22 -8.64 -8.16
C PHE A 190 -9.83 -7.50 -9.09
N ASP A 191 -10.70 -6.51 -9.21
CA ASP A 191 -10.42 -5.25 -9.89
C ASP A 191 -10.77 -4.09 -8.95
N ILE A 192 -9.74 -3.43 -8.42
CA ILE A 192 -9.85 -2.38 -7.42
C ILE A 192 -9.52 -1.04 -8.09
N ALA A 193 -10.52 -0.16 -8.15
CA ALA A 193 -10.39 1.11 -8.85
C ALA A 193 -9.54 2.15 -8.10
N GLU A 194 -9.51 2.09 -6.77
CA GLU A 194 -8.68 2.94 -5.92
C GLU A 194 -8.33 2.17 -4.63
N ALA A 195 -7.05 1.96 -4.39
CA ALA A 195 -6.55 1.29 -3.20
C ALA A 195 -5.68 2.22 -2.36
N LYS A 196 -5.83 2.09 -1.04
CA LYS A 196 -4.94 2.63 -0.03
C LYS A 196 -4.45 1.48 0.85
N LEU A 197 -3.18 1.12 0.71
CA LEU A 197 -2.53 0.08 1.49
C LEU A 197 -1.54 0.76 2.44
N ARG A 198 -1.53 0.34 3.71
CA ARG A 198 -0.66 0.91 4.75
C ARG A 198 -0.06 -0.21 5.57
N TRP A 199 1.20 -0.10 5.97
CA TRP A 199 1.86 -1.09 6.82
C TRP A 199 2.87 -0.42 7.75
N GLY A 200 3.39 -1.20 8.70
CA GLY A 200 4.38 -0.76 9.68
C GLY A 200 3.76 -0.22 10.98
N TYR A 201 4.54 -0.29 12.06
CA TYR A 201 4.12 0.05 13.43
C TYR A 201 4.86 1.26 14.01
N SER A 202 5.90 1.73 13.32
CA SER A 202 6.73 2.86 13.73
C SER A 202 7.05 3.73 12.52
N ASP A 203 7.47 4.97 12.75
CA ASP A 203 7.88 5.89 11.67
C ASP A 203 8.98 5.28 10.77
N ARG A 204 9.79 4.36 11.30
CA ARG A 204 10.89 3.68 10.60
C ARG A 204 10.44 2.49 9.75
N THR A 205 9.34 1.84 10.12
CA THR A 205 8.80 0.66 9.43
C THR A 205 7.59 0.98 8.57
N GLN A 206 7.05 2.20 8.70
CA GLN A 206 5.85 2.61 8.00
C GLN A 206 6.08 2.75 6.50
N GLY A 207 5.11 2.25 5.74
CA GLY A 207 5.00 2.49 4.31
C GLY A 207 3.55 2.51 3.86
N SER A 208 3.32 3.05 2.67
CA SER A 208 1.99 3.14 2.09
C SER A 208 2.01 3.11 0.56
N ILE A 209 0.91 2.62 -0.01
CA ILE A 209 0.54 2.78 -1.42
C ILE A 209 -0.81 3.48 -1.44
N GLU A 210 -0.90 4.62 -2.12
CA GLU A 210 -2.09 5.46 -2.11
C GLU A 210 -2.59 5.79 -3.53
N SER A 211 -3.91 5.80 -3.69
CA SER A 211 -4.61 6.16 -4.93
C SER A 211 -4.19 5.32 -6.14
N THR A 212 -3.89 4.04 -5.90
CA THR A 212 -3.42 3.11 -6.94
C THR A 212 -4.53 2.19 -7.40
N LYS A 213 -4.59 1.90 -8.70
CA LYS A 213 -5.47 0.84 -9.24
C LYS A 213 -4.79 -0.50 -9.06
N ILE A 214 -5.51 -1.49 -8.55
CA ILE A 214 -4.97 -2.84 -8.32
C ILE A 214 -5.82 -3.87 -9.06
N LYS A 215 -5.19 -4.66 -9.93
CA LYS A 215 -5.78 -5.87 -10.48
C LYS A 215 -5.10 -7.07 -9.86
N MET A 216 -5.90 -7.98 -9.31
CA MET A 216 -5.38 -9.22 -8.72
C MET A 216 -5.92 -10.39 -9.53
N GLN A 217 -5.04 -11.33 -9.88
CA GLN A 217 -5.40 -12.54 -10.60
C GLN A 217 -4.75 -13.75 -9.96
N ARG A 218 -5.51 -14.82 -9.80
CA ARG A 218 -5.01 -16.06 -9.24
C ARG A 218 -4.23 -16.85 -10.29
N VAL A 219 -3.04 -17.32 -9.91
CA VAL A 219 -2.14 -18.13 -10.75
C VAL A 219 -1.70 -19.33 -9.91
N GLY A 220 -2.38 -20.47 -10.09
CA GLY A 220 -2.23 -21.61 -9.18
C GLY A 220 -2.65 -21.22 -7.76
N ASP A 221 -1.77 -21.48 -6.79
CA ASP A 221 -1.97 -21.12 -5.37
C ASP A 221 -1.42 -19.73 -5.02
N SER A 222 -1.05 -18.93 -6.03
CA SER A 222 -0.45 -17.61 -5.86
C SER A 222 -1.35 -16.50 -6.42
N TRP A 223 -1.09 -15.27 -5.99
CA TRP A 223 -1.77 -14.08 -6.49
C TRP A 223 -0.80 -13.20 -7.25
N ARG A 224 -1.12 -12.89 -8.51
CA ARG A 224 -0.41 -11.87 -9.28
C ARG A 224 -1.16 -10.54 -9.19
N LEU A 225 -0.51 -9.54 -8.65
CA LEU A 225 -1.03 -8.19 -8.47
C LEU A 225 -0.39 -7.26 -9.51
N ILE A 226 -1.21 -6.44 -10.16
CA ILE A 226 -0.78 -5.41 -11.10
C ILE A 226 -1.30 -4.08 -10.56
N LEU A 227 -0.37 -3.23 -10.16
CA LEU A 227 -0.60 -1.92 -9.58
C LEU A 227 -0.23 -0.85 -10.62
N LYS A 228 -1.12 0.12 -10.84
CA LYS A 228 -0.90 1.23 -11.79
C LYS A 228 -1.38 2.57 -11.24
N GLY A 229 -0.55 3.60 -11.39
CA GLY A 229 -0.81 4.94 -10.90
C GLY A 229 -0.76 5.06 -9.37
N GLY A 230 -0.97 6.26 -8.86
CA GLY A 230 -0.89 6.55 -7.43
C GLY A 230 0.55 6.73 -6.95
N TYR A 231 0.76 6.57 -5.65
CA TYR A 231 2.04 6.87 -4.99
C TYR A 231 2.45 5.80 -3.99
N LEU A 232 3.72 5.43 -4.00
CA LEU A 232 4.40 4.59 -3.01
C LEU A 232 5.19 5.50 -2.06
N SER A 233 5.11 5.23 -0.76
CA SER A 233 6.00 5.82 0.25
C SER A 233 6.55 4.74 1.15
N GLN A 234 7.84 4.79 1.46
CA GLN A 234 8.51 3.87 2.37
C GLN A 234 9.70 4.54 3.02
N ASN A 235 9.65 4.74 4.34
CA ASN A 235 10.73 5.38 5.11
C ASN A 235 11.20 6.70 4.46
N TRP A 236 12.42 6.77 3.92
CA TRP A 236 13.00 7.95 3.25
C TRP A 236 12.40 8.21 1.85
N LEU A 237 11.86 7.19 1.17
CA LEU A 237 11.17 7.38 -0.10
C LEU A 237 9.82 8.02 0.15
N SER A 238 9.73 9.32 -0.09
CA SER A 238 8.47 10.05 0.02
C SER A 238 7.76 10.16 -1.34
N ARG A 239 6.53 9.64 -1.41
CA ARG A 239 5.56 9.93 -2.47
C ARG A 239 6.10 9.71 -3.91
N VAL A 240 6.67 8.55 -4.17
CA VAL A 240 7.13 8.12 -5.49
C VAL A 240 5.95 7.68 -6.34
N GLU A 241 5.84 8.15 -7.57
CA GLU A 241 4.76 7.78 -8.49
C GLU A 241 4.91 6.32 -8.97
N VAL A 242 3.84 5.55 -8.87
CA VAL A 242 3.80 4.16 -9.38
C VAL A 242 3.39 4.19 -10.85
N VAL A 243 4.34 3.94 -11.76
CA VAL A 243 4.03 3.81 -13.19
C VAL A 243 3.40 2.45 -13.44
N GLU A 244 4.12 1.39 -13.09
CA GLU A 244 3.63 0.02 -13.16
C GLU A 244 4.41 -0.87 -12.21
N LEU A 245 3.70 -1.57 -11.34
CA LEU A 245 4.26 -2.50 -10.38
C LEU A 245 3.53 -3.84 -10.51
N VAL A 246 4.28 -4.89 -10.84
CA VAL A 246 3.78 -6.26 -10.98
C VAL A 246 4.43 -7.11 -9.91
N VAL A 247 3.59 -7.65 -9.03
CA VAL A 247 4.02 -8.39 -7.85
C VAL A 247 3.38 -9.77 -7.86
N LEU A 248 4.19 -10.81 -7.69
CA LEU A 248 3.73 -12.17 -7.46
C LEU A 248 3.79 -12.47 -5.97
N CYS A 249 2.64 -12.62 -5.33
CA CYS A 249 2.52 -13.06 -3.95
C CYS A 249 2.35 -14.58 -3.92
N THR A 250 3.28 -15.27 -3.26
CA THR A 250 3.23 -16.70 -2.97
C THR A 250 3.11 -16.91 -1.45
N PRO A 251 2.79 -18.12 -0.97
CA PRO A 251 2.75 -18.41 0.46
C PRO A 251 4.06 -18.09 1.21
N GLU A 252 5.21 -18.20 0.55
CA GLU A 252 6.54 -18.10 1.16
C GLU A 252 7.26 -16.77 0.84
N GLU A 253 7.00 -16.18 -0.33
CA GLU A 253 7.66 -14.96 -0.77
C GLU A 253 6.77 -14.06 -1.65
N ILE A 254 7.07 -12.76 -1.62
CA ILE A 254 6.51 -11.74 -2.50
C ILE A 254 7.63 -11.29 -3.44
N ILE A 255 7.41 -11.43 -4.75
CA ILE A 255 8.41 -11.19 -5.79
C ILE A 255 7.98 -10.01 -6.66
N PHE A 256 8.86 -9.05 -6.86
CA PHE A 256 8.64 -7.90 -7.72
C PHE A 256 9.10 -8.26 -9.14
N GLU A 257 8.18 -8.72 -9.99
CA GLU A 257 8.49 -9.09 -11.38
C GLU A 257 8.83 -7.87 -12.23
N LYS A 258 8.15 -6.75 -11.96
CA LYS A 258 8.36 -5.46 -12.61
C LYS A 258 8.04 -4.36 -11.60
N ALA A 259 8.86 -3.32 -11.50
CA ALA A 259 8.63 -2.25 -10.54
C ALA A 259 9.16 -0.91 -11.07
N ASP A 260 8.41 -0.34 -12.01
CA ASP A 260 8.73 0.96 -12.60
C ASP A 260 8.09 2.07 -11.76
N LEU A 261 8.94 2.87 -11.11
CA LEU A 261 8.53 4.01 -10.31
C LEU A 261 9.20 5.30 -10.81
N ARG A 262 8.55 6.43 -10.58
CA ARG A 262 9.04 7.74 -11.04
C ARG A 262 8.97 8.78 -9.93
N GLN A 263 9.97 9.66 -9.88
CA GLN A 263 9.93 10.84 -9.01
C GLN A 263 10.49 12.05 -9.76
N GLY A 264 9.61 12.97 -10.15
CA GLY A 264 9.98 14.07 -11.04
C GLY A 264 10.52 13.54 -12.37
N LYS A 265 11.80 13.84 -12.66
CA LYS A 265 12.51 13.32 -13.85
C LYS A 265 13.26 12.01 -13.59
N GLY A 266 13.44 11.62 -12.34
CA GLY A 266 14.18 10.42 -11.95
C GLY A 266 13.32 9.15 -11.99
N THR A 267 13.99 8.00 -12.08
CA THR A 267 13.36 6.67 -12.14
C THR A 267 13.93 5.75 -11.08
N ILE A 268 13.07 4.92 -10.47
CA ILE A 268 13.46 3.81 -9.60
C ILE A 268 12.96 2.52 -10.23
N ASP A 269 13.85 1.56 -10.39
CA ASP A 269 13.52 0.18 -10.76
C ASP A 269 13.83 -0.75 -9.57
N LEU A 270 12.81 -1.44 -9.07
CA LEU A 270 12.90 -2.43 -7.99
C LEU A 270 12.69 -3.87 -8.49
N ALA A 271 12.83 -4.13 -9.79
CA ALA A 271 12.64 -5.46 -10.35
C ALA A 271 13.59 -6.49 -9.72
N GLY A 272 13.05 -7.65 -9.36
CA GLY A 272 13.77 -8.72 -8.69
C GLY A 272 13.85 -8.60 -7.16
N LEU A 273 13.33 -7.53 -6.55
CA LEU A 273 13.16 -7.43 -5.10
C LEU A 273 12.29 -8.58 -4.59
N ARG A 274 12.70 -9.19 -3.47
CA ARG A 274 11.98 -10.28 -2.81
C ARG A 274 11.70 -9.94 -1.36
N ILE A 275 10.52 -10.31 -0.90
CA ILE A 275 10.12 -10.23 0.50
C ILE A 275 9.78 -11.65 0.96
N LYS A 276 10.60 -12.24 1.81
CA LYS A 276 10.30 -13.54 2.42
C LYS A 276 9.25 -13.32 3.51
N THR A 277 8.15 -14.06 3.46
CA THR A 277 7.07 -13.98 4.44
C THR A 277 7.40 -14.83 5.67
N GLY A 278 6.79 -14.53 6.81
CA GLY A 278 7.02 -15.25 8.07
C GLY A 278 6.73 -14.39 9.30
N GLU A 279 7.18 -14.84 10.48
CA GLU A 279 7.11 -14.08 11.73
C GLU A 279 7.75 -12.69 11.56
N ARG A 280 8.93 -12.67 10.93
CA ARG A 280 9.71 -11.46 10.64
C ARG A 280 10.01 -11.41 9.16
N PRO A 281 9.17 -10.72 8.36
CA PRO A 281 9.39 -10.63 6.92
C PRO A 281 10.72 -9.97 6.62
N THR A 282 11.52 -10.56 5.73
CA THR A 282 12.80 -9.99 5.30
C THR A 282 12.73 -9.49 3.87
N VAL A 283 13.26 -8.30 3.63
CA VAL A 283 13.35 -7.68 2.30
C VAL A 283 14.77 -7.84 1.81
N GLU A 284 14.95 -8.32 0.59
CA GLU A 284 16.26 -8.47 -0.06
C GLU A 284 16.14 -8.13 -1.55
N GLY A 285 17.06 -7.33 -2.08
CA GLY A 285 17.17 -7.10 -3.53
C GLY A 285 17.98 -5.86 -3.88
N VAL A 286 17.91 -5.45 -5.14
CA VAL A 286 18.65 -4.29 -5.67
C VAL A 286 17.66 -3.28 -6.24
N ALA A 287 17.80 -2.03 -5.83
CA ALA A 287 17.11 -0.89 -6.40
C ALA A 287 18.05 -0.13 -7.34
N LYS A 288 17.63 0.06 -8.58
CA LYS A 288 18.35 0.90 -9.54
C LYS A 288 17.73 2.28 -9.53
N ILE A 289 18.46 3.24 -9.01
CA ILE A 289 18.04 4.64 -8.93
C ILE A 289 18.77 5.43 -10.02
N ARG A 290 18.04 6.25 -10.77
CA ARG A 290 18.61 7.14 -11.79
C ARG A 290 18.05 8.55 -11.65
N SER A 291 18.94 9.52 -11.49
CA SER A 291 18.68 10.96 -11.46
C SER A 291 17.57 11.39 -10.50
N ILE A 292 17.59 10.87 -9.27
CA ILE A 292 16.61 11.22 -8.24
C ILE A 292 17.10 12.40 -7.41
N PRO A 293 16.26 13.40 -7.12
CA PRO A 293 16.64 14.51 -6.27
C PRO A 293 17.06 14.02 -4.88
N ILE A 294 18.24 14.44 -4.41
CA ILE A 294 18.78 14.02 -3.10
C ILE A 294 17.90 14.49 -1.94
N GLU A 295 17.19 15.61 -2.12
CA GLU A 295 16.17 16.10 -1.19
C GLU A 295 15.12 15.02 -0.87
N ASN A 296 14.73 14.21 -1.85
CA ASN A 296 13.73 13.17 -1.64
C ASN A 296 14.26 11.92 -0.92
N LEU A 297 15.57 11.86 -0.67
CA LEU A 297 16.27 10.76 -0.01
C LEU A 297 16.78 11.14 1.38
N ALA A 298 16.85 12.45 1.64
CA ALA A 298 17.39 13.02 2.86
C ALA A 298 16.27 13.63 3.74
N PRO A 299 16.50 13.76 5.07
CA PRO A 299 15.54 14.39 5.96
C PRO A 299 15.19 15.82 5.53
N VAL A 300 13.95 16.26 5.77
CA VAL A 300 13.44 17.59 5.38
C VAL A 300 14.32 18.74 5.87
N SER A 301 14.96 18.59 7.04
CA SER A 301 15.91 19.57 7.57
C SER A 301 17.08 19.88 6.63
N THR A 302 17.47 18.92 5.79
CA THR A 302 18.60 19.04 4.85
C THR A 302 18.26 19.75 3.54
N HIS A 303 16.97 19.88 3.20
CA HIS A 303 16.52 20.42 1.90
C HIS A 303 16.92 21.88 1.69
N SER A 304 17.17 22.62 2.78
CA SER A 304 17.53 24.03 2.70
C SER A 304 18.98 24.28 2.27
N TYR A 305 19.86 23.28 2.37
CA TYR A 305 21.29 23.44 2.08
C TYR A 305 21.91 22.35 1.19
N VAL A 306 21.23 21.21 0.96
CA VAL A 306 21.65 20.18 0.00
C VAL A 306 20.64 20.10 -1.14
N ASP A 307 21.12 20.17 -2.38
CA ASP A 307 20.35 19.95 -3.61
C ASP A 307 21.16 19.03 -4.52
N GLY A 308 20.54 18.53 -5.59
CA GLY A 308 21.20 17.72 -6.59
C GLY A 308 20.43 16.46 -6.94
N THR A 309 21.03 15.65 -7.82
CA THR A 309 20.51 14.34 -8.19
C THR A 309 21.54 13.27 -7.90
N ILE A 310 21.07 12.06 -7.61
CA ILE A 310 21.93 10.89 -7.50
C ILE A 310 21.42 9.74 -8.36
N SER A 311 22.37 8.95 -8.84
CA SER A 311 22.16 7.67 -9.50
C SER A 311 23.07 6.63 -8.86
N GLY A 312 22.57 5.40 -8.77
CA GLY A 312 23.32 4.29 -8.21
C GLY A 312 22.50 3.02 -8.18
N ASP A 313 23.18 1.91 -7.98
CA ASP A 313 22.58 0.62 -7.70
C ASP A 313 22.77 0.34 -6.22
N PHE A 314 21.66 0.10 -5.52
CA PHE A 314 21.64 0.04 -4.08
C PHE A 314 20.97 -1.25 -3.62
N THR A 315 21.55 -1.87 -2.61
CA THR A 315 21.01 -3.04 -1.95
C THR A 315 19.92 -2.61 -0.98
N VAL A 316 18.72 -3.17 -1.14
CA VAL A 316 17.61 -3.04 -0.20
C VAL A 316 17.64 -4.25 0.73
N PHE A 317 17.61 -4.01 2.03
CA PHE A 317 17.65 -5.07 3.04
C PHE A 317 16.80 -4.75 4.27
N GLY A 318 16.66 -5.71 5.18
CA GLY A 318 16.05 -5.48 6.49
C GLY A 318 14.67 -6.10 6.63
N SER A 319 13.83 -5.54 7.50
CA SER A 319 12.54 -6.12 7.84
C SER A 319 11.50 -5.06 8.17
N THR A 320 10.26 -5.30 7.77
CA THR A 320 9.11 -4.46 8.15
C THR A 320 8.74 -4.61 9.64
N ASN A 321 9.29 -5.62 10.33
CA ASN A 321 9.01 -5.94 11.73
C ASN A 321 10.25 -5.86 12.64
N SER A 322 11.34 -5.22 12.20
CA SER A 322 12.52 -5.01 13.04
C SER A 322 12.65 -3.56 13.48
N ARG A 323 13.43 -3.32 14.54
CA ARG A 323 13.79 -1.96 15.00
C ARG A 323 14.57 -1.18 13.94
N ASP A 324 15.29 -1.89 13.08
CA ASP A 324 16.14 -1.32 12.03
C ASP A 324 15.36 -0.96 10.77
N GLY A 325 14.16 -1.51 10.60
CA GLY A 325 13.29 -1.25 9.46
C GLY A 325 13.83 -1.78 8.14
N ILE A 326 13.34 -1.19 7.04
CA ILE A 326 13.89 -1.42 5.70
C ILE A 326 15.06 -0.46 5.51
N GLY A 327 16.24 -1.04 5.32
CA GLY A 327 17.49 -0.36 5.06
C GLY A 327 17.85 -0.32 3.58
N PHE A 328 18.77 0.57 3.26
CA PHE A 328 19.26 0.83 1.92
C PHE A 328 20.75 1.10 1.97
N GLU A 329 21.53 0.49 1.09
CA GLU A 329 22.98 0.69 1.05
C GLU A 329 23.54 0.60 -0.37
N GLY A 330 24.42 1.52 -0.73
CA GLY A 330 25.08 1.47 -2.03
C GLY A 330 26.00 2.65 -2.27
N GLN A 331 26.81 2.50 -3.31
CA GLN A 331 27.77 3.51 -3.72
C GLN A 331 27.12 4.47 -4.71
N VAL A 332 27.23 5.76 -4.43
CA VAL A 332 26.90 6.84 -5.36
C VAL A 332 28.18 7.25 -6.05
N LEU A 333 28.13 7.33 -7.39
CA LEU A 333 29.24 7.78 -8.21
C LEU A 333 28.79 8.99 -9.04
N LEU A 334 29.51 10.10 -8.92
CA LEU A 334 29.28 11.31 -9.69
C LEU A 334 30.19 11.25 -10.91
N ASP A 335 29.61 10.97 -12.09
CA ASP A 335 30.29 10.87 -13.38
C ASP A 335 30.07 12.12 -14.27
N GLY A 336 29.62 13.22 -13.68
CA GLY A 336 29.25 14.46 -14.37
C GLY A 336 27.79 14.51 -14.88
N LYS A 337 27.02 13.42 -14.84
CA LYS A 337 25.57 13.45 -15.14
C LYS A 337 24.73 13.88 -13.94
N ASP A 338 25.16 13.42 -12.77
CA ASP A 338 24.60 13.80 -11.49
C ASP A 338 25.43 14.92 -10.86
N THR A 339 24.80 15.73 -10.03
CA THR A 339 25.46 16.82 -9.33
C THR A 339 24.91 16.88 -7.93
N VAL A 340 25.79 17.02 -6.94
CA VAL A 340 25.40 17.31 -5.55
C VAL A 340 25.84 18.74 -5.25
N SER A 341 24.90 19.57 -4.83
CA SER A 341 25.11 20.99 -4.58
C SER A 341 24.98 21.29 -3.09
N LEU A 342 25.96 21.98 -2.51
CA LEU A 342 25.87 22.59 -1.18
C LEU A 342 25.61 24.10 -1.33
N ARG A 343 24.65 24.64 -0.56
CA ARG A 343 24.28 26.07 -0.59
C ARG A 343 24.82 26.84 0.62
N ASP A 344 24.89 28.16 0.47
CA ASP A 344 25.37 29.21 1.40
C ASP A 344 24.91 29.10 2.85
N ARG A 345 23.78 28.43 3.14
CA ARG A 345 23.25 28.30 4.51
C ARG A 345 24.19 27.54 5.47
N ILE A 346 25.28 26.98 4.96
CA ILE A 346 26.37 26.42 5.75
C ILE A 346 27.30 27.58 6.16
N HIS A 347 27.34 27.94 7.45
CA HIS A 347 28.11 29.09 7.97
C HIS A 347 29.60 29.06 7.58
N LEU A 348 30.19 27.87 7.47
CA LEU A 348 31.57 27.69 7.00
C LEU A 348 31.78 28.23 5.58
N LEU A 349 30.85 27.96 4.65
CA LEU A 349 30.95 28.42 3.26
C LEU A 349 30.82 29.94 3.17
N LYS A 350 29.97 30.52 4.02
CA LYS A 350 29.84 31.97 4.17
C LYS A 350 31.14 32.59 4.68
N ALA A 351 31.80 31.98 5.67
CA ALA A 351 33.10 32.45 6.17
C ALA A 351 34.21 32.36 5.12
N LEU A 352 34.27 31.25 4.36
CA LEU A 352 35.25 31.10 3.27
C LEU A 352 35.06 32.14 2.17
N SER A 353 33.81 32.42 1.78
CA SER A 353 33.47 33.47 0.78
C SER A 353 33.87 34.88 1.21
N VAL A 354 34.08 35.10 2.51
CA VAL A 354 34.48 36.40 3.06
C VAL A 354 36.00 36.55 3.14
N VAL A 355 36.73 35.44 3.24
CA VAL A 355 38.19 35.42 3.40
C VAL A 355 38.91 35.26 2.06
N ASP A 356 38.39 34.40 1.17
CA ASP A 356 38.92 34.23 -0.18
C ASP A 356 38.35 35.31 -1.10
N TYR A 357 39.18 36.28 -1.46
CA TYR A 357 38.77 37.40 -2.33
C TYR A 357 38.61 37.01 -3.80
N SER A 358 39.08 35.83 -4.19
CA SER A 358 39.16 35.39 -5.59
C SER A 358 38.02 34.46 -5.99
N ARG A 359 37.39 33.78 -5.03
CA ARG A 359 36.39 32.73 -5.28
C ARG A 359 35.14 32.93 -4.45
N ASN A 360 34.06 32.31 -4.92
CA ASN A 360 32.75 32.38 -4.30
C ASN A 360 32.30 30.97 -3.88
N TYR A 361 31.95 30.81 -2.61
CA TYR A 361 31.51 29.53 -2.04
C TYR A 361 30.02 29.51 -1.68
N HIS A 362 29.21 30.49 -2.16
CA HIS A 362 27.75 30.51 -1.92
C HIS A 362 27.04 29.26 -2.48
N ARG A 363 27.62 28.62 -3.49
CA ARG A 363 27.15 27.35 -4.02
C ARG A 363 28.34 26.53 -4.51
N ILE A 364 28.47 25.31 -4.01
CA ILE A 364 29.50 24.36 -4.42
C ILE A 364 28.82 23.18 -5.10
N ASP A 365 29.13 22.98 -6.38
CA ASP A 365 28.58 21.90 -7.18
C ASP A 365 29.63 20.79 -7.36
N PHE A 366 29.41 19.66 -6.69
CA PHE A 366 30.19 18.45 -6.84
C PHE A 366 29.69 17.67 -8.05
N ARG A 367 30.55 17.51 -9.05
CA ARG A 367 30.25 16.76 -10.29
C ARG A 367 31.07 15.49 -10.43
N GLU A 368 32.14 15.37 -9.65
CA GLU A 368 33.06 14.24 -9.65
C GLU A 368 33.20 13.69 -8.24
N GLY A 369 33.37 12.37 -8.14
CA GLY A 369 33.66 11.70 -6.87
C GLY A 369 32.71 10.55 -6.57
N SER A 370 32.79 10.05 -5.33
CA SER A 370 31.92 8.98 -4.85
C SER A 370 31.70 9.07 -3.35
N PHE A 371 30.62 8.44 -2.89
CA PHE A 371 30.40 8.19 -1.48
C PHE A 371 29.56 6.92 -1.30
N GLN A 372 29.75 6.24 -0.17
CA GLN A 372 28.87 5.16 0.26
C GLN A 372 27.73 5.77 1.06
N LEU A 373 26.50 5.44 0.68
CA LEU A 373 25.29 5.84 1.38
C LEU A 373 24.67 4.60 2.02
N ARG A 374 24.44 4.66 3.33
CA ARG A 374 23.69 3.64 4.07
C ARG A 374 22.61 4.29 4.91
N VAL A 375 21.37 3.85 4.75
CA VAL A 375 20.21 4.31 5.52
C VAL A 375 19.62 3.10 6.23
N ALA A 376 19.61 3.13 7.56
CA ALA A 376 19.05 2.05 8.40
C ALA A 376 18.70 2.58 9.79
N GLY A 377 17.70 1.99 10.46
CA GLY A 377 17.36 2.31 11.85
C GLY A 377 16.91 3.76 12.08
N GLY A 378 16.40 4.43 11.05
CA GLY A 378 16.05 5.86 11.09
C GLY A 378 17.25 6.80 11.16
N GLY A 379 18.44 6.32 10.77
CA GLY A 379 19.65 7.12 10.60
C GLY A 379 20.20 7.01 9.18
N LEU A 380 21.08 7.94 8.83
CA LEU A 380 21.77 8.01 7.55
C LEU A 380 23.27 8.03 7.83
N GLU A 381 24.03 7.21 7.12
CA GLU A 381 25.48 7.13 7.21
C GLU A 381 26.06 7.38 5.81
N LEU A 382 26.92 8.38 5.73
CA LEU A 382 27.78 8.65 4.59
C LEU A 382 29.19 8.23 5.00
N SER A 383 29.76 7.28 4.27
CA SER A 383 31.14 6.85 4.45
C SER A 383 31.91 6.96 3.15
N GLU A 384 33.25 7.00 3.26
CA GLU A 384 34.15 7.12 2.10
C GLU A 384 33.77 8.28 1.18
N VAL A 385 33.30 9.39 1.77
CA VAL A 385 32.95 10.59 1.00
C VAL A 385 34.24 11.09 0.39
N ASN A 386 34.25 11.23 -0.93
CA ASN A 386 35.31 11.87 -1.70
C ASN A 386 34.64 12.59 -2.86
N LEU A 387 34.36 13.87 -2.66
CA LEU A 387 33.68 14.71 -3.63
C LEU A 387 34.60 15.83 -4.09
N LYS A 388 34.56 16.13 -5.40
CA LYS A 388 35.36 17.18 -6.03
C LYS A 388 34.47 18.13 -6.83
N ALA A 389 34.63 19.42 -6.54
CA ALA A 389 34.04 20.53 -7.26
C ALA A 389 35.14 21.22 -8.06
N GLU A 390 35.50 20.63 -9.21
CA GLU A 390 36.57 21.12 -10.09
C GLU A 390 37.85 21.44 -9.31
N ASP A 391 38.42 22.63 -9.49
CA ASP A 391 39.59 23.09 -8.71
C ASP A 391 39.20 23.87 -7.46
N LEU A 392 37.91 24.15 -7.25
CA LEU A 392 37.41 25.02 -6.18
C LEU A 392 37.42 24.35 -4.81
N PHE A 393 36.96 23.09 -4.71
CA PHE A 393 36.70 22.48 -3.40
C PHE A 393 36.76 20.96 -3.45
N THR A 394 37.39 20.34 -2.45
CA THR A 394 37.27 18.89 -2.21
C THR A 394 36.71 18.62 -0.83
N LEU A 395 35.89 17.57 -0.72
CA LEU A 395 35.27 17.14 0.53
C LEU A 395 35.55 15.64 0.73
N GLU A 396 36.30 15.33 1.78
CA GLU A 396 36.60 13.95 2.18
C GLU A 396 36.07 13.68 3.59
N GLY A 397 35.50 12.50 3.87
CA GLY A 397 35.16 12.18 5.27
C GLY A 397 34.02 11.19 5.48
N VAL A 398 33.46 11.26 6.68
CA VAL A 398 32.39 10.38 7.16
C VAL A 398 31.38 11.21 7.97
N MET A 399 30.10 10.95 7.78
CA MET A 399 29.02 11.57 8.53
C MET A 399 27.94 10.55 8.87
N ARG A 400 27.51 10.54 10.12
CA ARG A 400 26.40 9.76 10.62
C ARG A 400 25.34 10.69 11.19
N VAL A 401 24.12 10.49 10.74
CA VAL A 401 22.91 11.17 11.20
C VAL A 401 22.11 10.13 11.97
N ARG A 402 21.78 10.44 13.22
CA ARG A 402 20.99 9.56 14.08
C ARG A 402 19.94 10.33 14.87
N LEU A 403 18.95 9.60 15.37
CA LEU A 403 18.03 10.12 16.35
C LEU A 403 18.74 10.33 17.71
N PRO A 404 18.31 11.31 18.52
CA PRO A 404 18.89 11.57 19.82
C PRO A 404 18.62 10.40 20.77
N THR A 405 19.56 10.16 21.68
CA THR A 405 19.40 9.15 22.74
C THR A 405 18.49 9.68 23.85
N GLN A 406 17.89 8.78 24.63
CA GLN A 406 17.02 9.16 25.75
C GLN A 406 17.72 10.12 26.73
N LYS A 407 19.02 9.87 27.00
CA LYS A 407 19.85 10.72 27.85
C LYS A 407 20.05 12.13 27.26
N GLU A 408 20.25 12.25 25.95
CA GLU A 408 20.35 13.56 25.28
C GLU A 408 19.02 14.31 25.27
N ILE A 409 17.89 13.59 25.15
CA ILE A 409 16.55 14.17 25.28
C ILE A 409 16.37 14.72 26.70
N ASP A 410 16.69 13.91 27.72
CA ASP A 410 16.57 14.29 29.12
C ASP A 410 17.50 15.47 29.48
N ASP A 411 18.73 15.49 28.94
CA ASP A 411 19.68 16.60 29.12
C ASP A 411 19.21 17.90 28.43
N THR A 412 18.54 17.80 27.28
CA THR A 412 17.97 18.95 26.56
C THR A 412 16.78 19.53 27.31
N ILE A 413 15.95 18.67 27.92
CA ILE A 413 14.83 19.06 28.79
C ILE A 413 15.37 19.68 30.09
N ALA A 414 16.42 19.09 30.70
CA ALA A 414 17.03 19.55 31.95
C ALA A 414 17.76 20.89 31.81
N LYS A 415 18.29 21.20 30.63
CA LYS A 415 18.95 22.49 30.35
C LYS A 415 17.97 23.67 30.22
N GLY A 416 16.65 23.43 30.28
CA GLY A 416 15.63 24.48 30.12
C GLY A 416 15.71 25.08 28.74
N GLY A 417 14.99 24.52 27.77
CA GLY A 417 15.13 24.83 26.35
C GLY A 417 14.97 26.32 25.97
N ASP A 418 16.06 27.08 26.04
CA ASP A 418 16.26 28.36 25.35
C ASP A 418 16.83 28.17 23.92
N GLY A 419 17.25 26.94 23.56
CA GLY A 419 17.65 26.61 22.18
C GLY A 419 16.49 26.55 21.17
N ILE A 420 15.24 26.62 21.63
CA ILE A 420 14.05 26.66 20.77
C ILE A 420 13.78 28.10 20.27
N GLY A 421 14.24 29.11 21.01
CA GLY A 421 14.03 30.52 20.67
C GLY A 421 15.00 31.07 19.62
N ASP A 422 16.26 30.64 19.64
CA ASP A 422 17.32 31.25 18.82
C ASP A 422 17.32 30.72 17.37
N ALA A 423 16.95 29.45 17.16
CA ALA A 423 16.73 28.87 15.83
C ALA A 423 15.49 29.44 15.11
N LEU A 424 14.66 30.22 15.80
CA LEU A 424 13.52 30.95 15.22
C LEU A 424 13.84 32.41 14.87
N ALA A 425 14.96 32.95 15.36
CA ALA A 425 15.34 34.36 15.15
C ALA A 425 16.00 34.58 13.77
N ASP A 426 16.79 33.63 13.27
CA ASP A 426 17.42 33.73 11.95
C ASP A 426 16.52 33.29 10.77
N ALA A 427 15.24 32.98 11.05
CA ALA A 427 14.23 32.63 10.04
C ALA A 427 13.28 33.80 9.71
N GLU A 428 13.66 35.06 9.97
CA GLU A 428 12.78 36.21 9.71
C GLU A 428 12.59 36.54 8.22
N ASP A 429 13.43 36.05 7.30
CA ASP A 429 13.28 36.34 5.87
C ASP A 429 12.39 35.35 5.08
N ASP A 430 12.08 34.15 5.61
CA ASP A 430 11.22 33.14 4.93
C ASP A 430 9.89 32.85 5.67
N ALA A 431 9.52 33.68 6.65
CA ALA A 431 8.44 33.38 7.61
C ALA A 431 7.00 33.58 7.10
N PHE A 432 6.75 34.05 5.88
CA PHE A 432 5.37 34.35 5.45
C PHE A 432 4.56 33.10 5.06
N VAL A 433 5.20 32.06 4.51
CA VAL A 433 4.47 30.86 4.03
C VAL A 433 4.34 29.79 5.13
N SER A 434 5.32 29.66 6.02
CA SER A 434 5.40 28.57 7.01
C SER A 434 4.64 28.85 8.31
N ARG A 435 4.58 30.10 8.80
CA ARG A 435 3.84 30.44 10.04
C ARG A 435 2.32 30.32 9.86
N SER A 436 1.77 30.67 8.69
CA SER A 436 0.32 30.59 8.48
C SER A 436 -0.21 29.14 8.40
N LEU A 437 0.62 28.19 7.95
CA LEU A 437 0.28 26.77 7.89
C LEU A 437 0.52 26.06 9.23
N ALA A 438 1.64 26.33 9.91
CA ALA A 438 1.95 25.69 11.19
C ALA A 438 1.04 26.15 12.34
N GLN A 439 0.71 27.46 12.40
CA GLN A 439 -0.08 28.02 13.50
C GLN A 439 -1.57 27.69 13.37
N LYS A 440 -2.09 27.61 12.13
CA LYS A 440 -3.47 27.17 11.85
C LYS A 440 -3.65 25.66 12.07
N ASN A 441 -2.64 24.86 11.71
CA ASN A 441 -2.66 23.42 11.94
C ASN A 441 -2.48 23.06 13.42
N ALA A 442 -1.59 23.73 14.16
CA ALA A 442 -1.40 23.46 15.60
C ALA A 442 -2.65 23.79 16.45
N SER A 443 -3.36 24.88 16.12
CA SER A 443 -4.65 25.21 16.75
C SER A 443 -5.77 24.26 16.34
N ASP A 444 -5.82 23.81 15.08
CA ASP A 444 -6.80 22.81 14.63
C ASP A 444 -6.52 21.43 15.23
N ILE A 445 -5.25 21.04 15.42
CA ILE A 445 -4.84 19.79 16.07
C ILE A 445 -5.30 19.76 17.52
N THR A 446 -5.14 20.85 18.27
CA THR A 446 -5.52 20.94 19.69
C THR A 446 -7.03 21.06 19.88
N LEU A 447 -7.73 21.87 19.09
CA LEU A 447 -9.19 22.01 19.18
C LEU A 447 -9.93 20.75 18.73
N LYS A 448 -9.43 20.04 17.71
CA LYS A 448 -10.06 18.83 17.19
C LYS A 448 -9.71 17.60 18.03
N ARG A 449 -8.50 17.53 18.60
CA ARG A 449 -8.14 16.54 19.63
C ARG A 449 -8.96 16.77 20.89
N ALA A 450 -9.10 18.02 21.36
CA ALA A 450 -9.96 18.37 22.48
C ALA A 450 -11.45 18.12 22.18
N ALA A 451 -11.91 18.27 20.93
CA ALA A 451 -13.26 17.90 20.53
C ALA A 451 -13.46 16.37 20.60
N MET A 452 -12.51 15.57 20.09
CA MET A 452 -12.55 14.10 20.19
C MET A 452 -12.38 13.59 21.64
N GLU A 453 -11.53 14.23 22.45
CA GLU A 453 -11.40 13.97 23.89
C GLU A 453 -12.66 14.40 24.63
N SER A 454 -13.31 15.51 24.26
CA SER A 454 -14.58 15.93 24.86
C SER A 454 -15.75 15.02 24.48
N GLU A 455 -15.71 14.39 23.30
CA GLU A 455 -16.67 13.34 22.92
C GLU A 455 -16.38 12.04 23.69
N ARG A 456 -15.11 11.71 23.97
CA ARG A 456 -14.71 10.60 24.85
C ARG A 456 -15.07 10.84 26.32
N ASP A 457 -14.87 12.06 26.82
CA ASP A 457 -15.07 12.43 28.22
C ASP A 457 -16.55 12.67 28.56
N LYS A 458 -17.39 13.02 27.57
CA LYS A 458 -18.85 13.04 27.74
C LYS A 458 -19.47 11.64 27.79
N SER A 459 -18.74 10.60 27.38
CA SER A 459 -19.14 9.20 27.46
C SER A 459 -18.29 8.46 28.49
N GLY A 460 -18.44 8.82 29.77
CA GLY A 460 -17.88 8.03 30.87
C GLY A 460 -18.38 6.59 30.81
N ASN A 461 -17.44 5.65 30.84
CA ASN A 461 -17.56 4.19 31.01
C ASN A 461 -18.78 3.48 30.39
N SER A 462 -18.48 2.50 29.52
CA SER A 462 -19.37 1.42 29.03
C SER A 462 -20.00 1.57 27.63
N ARG A 463 -19.30 2.09 26.61
CA ARG A 463 -19.81 2.11 25.22
C ARG A 463 -18.76 1.94 24.09
N GLU A 464 -17.73 1.10 24.26
CA GLU A 464 -17.03 0.59 23.06
C GLU A 464 -18.00 -0.18 22.12
N ASP A 465 -19.08 -0.74 22.69
CA ASP A 465 -20.13 -1.48 21.98
C ASP A 465 -21.18 -0.62 21.23
N GLU A 466 -21.24 0.72 21.41
CA GLU A 466 -22.26 1.55 20.72
C GLU A 466 -21.76 2.30 19.48
N LEU A 467 -20.44 2.41 19.27
CA LEU A 467 -19.90 3.02 18.06
C LEU A 467 -19.78 1.97 16.95
N SER A 468 -20.44 2.23 15.81
CA SER A 468 -20.30 1.43 14.59
C SER A 468 -18.81 1.25 14.24
N LEU A 469 -18.43 0.06 13.76
CA LEU A 469 -17.06 -0.24 13.34
C LEU A 469 -16.54 0.78 12.33
N PHE A 470 -17.42 1.30 11.47
CA PHE A 470 -17.09 2.35 10.52
C PHE A 470 -16.63 3.66 11.16
N ASP A 471 -17.21 4.05 12.29
CA ASP A 471 -16.86 5.29 12.99
C ASP A 471 -15.55 5.12 13.75
N ARG A 472 -15.35 3.96 14.37
CA ARG A 472 -14.08 3.58 15.04
C ARG A 472 -12.90 3.57 14.06
N LEU A 473 -13.06 2.91 12.90
CA LEU A 473 -12.02 2.88 11.87
C LEU A 473 -11.70 4.29 11.32
N LYS A 474 -12.73 5.13 11.14
CA LYS A 474 -12.54 6.52 10.68
C LYS A 474 -11.77 7.37 11.70
N ALA A 475 -12.07 7.23 12.99
CA ALA A 475 -11.35 7.93 14.05
C ALA A 475 -9.87 7.49 14.12
N ASN A 476 -9.61 6.19 14.05
CA ASN A 476 -8.25 5.63 14.01
C ASN A 476 -7.48 6.10 12.79
N TYR A 477 -8.14 6.24 11.64
CA TYR A 477 -7.53 6.79 10.43
C TYR A 477 -7.06 8.23 10.60
N GLU A 478 -7.94 9.10 11.13
CA GLU A 478 -7.60 10.51 11.35
C GLU A 478 -6.47 10.64 12.38
N LEU A 479 -6.47 9.83 13.45
CA LEU A 479 -5.39 9.81 14.43
C LEU A 479 -4.04 9.46 13.80
N ARG A 480 -4.00 8.42 12.95
CA ARG A 480 -2.78 8.02 12.23
C ARG A 480 -2.33 9.09 11.24
N ARG A 481 -3.25 9.75 10.54
CA ARG A 481 -2.92 10.86 9.63
C ARG A 481 -2.25 12.02 10.37
N LEU A 482 -2.68 12.29 11.60
CA LEU A 482 -2.06 13.30 12.46
C LEU A 482 -0.67 12.86 12.94
N GLN A 483 -0.48 11.59 13.29
CA GLN A 483 0.84 11.04 13.62
C GLN A 483 1.81 11.12 12.43
N GLN A 484 1.32 10.92 11.21
CA GLN A 484 2.12 11.08 9.98
C GLN A 484 2.62 12.50 9.74
N GLN A 485 2.13 13.51 10.48
CA GLN A 485 2.61 14.90 10.42
C GLN A 485 3.65 15.24 11.50
N ALA A 486 3.94 14.30 12.42
CA ALA A 486 5.04 14.41 13.40
C ALA A 486 6.49 14.31 12.85
N PRO A 487 6.78 13.80 11.63
CA PRO A 487 8.15 13.70 11.12
C PRO A 487 8.88 15.05 11.02
N ASP A 488 8.16 16.13 10.74
CA ASP A 488 8.73 17.48 10.64
C ASP A 488 9.36 17.92 11.97
N TRP A 489 8.75 17.56 13.09
CA TRP A 489 9.29 17.84 14.43
C TRP A 489 10.50 16.96 14.76
N MET A 490 10.45 15.66 14.43
CA MET A 490 11.55 14.74 14.71
C MET A 490 12.78 14.98 13.82
N SER A 491 12.59 15.44 12.59
CA SER A 491 13.68 15.80 11.68
C SER A 491 14.56 16.94 12.22
N ARG A 492 14.00 17.79 13.07
CA ARG A 492 14.70 18.90 13.74
C ARG A 492 15.46 18.47 14.98
N MET A 493 15.26 17.24 15.47
CA MET A 493 15.97 16.67 16.62
C MET A 493 17.16 15.77 16.23
N LEU A 494 17.46 15.65 14.94
CA LEU A 494 18.54 14.79 14.45
C LEU A 494 19.91 15.25 14.96
N ARG A 495 20.75 14.28 15.32
CA ARG A 495 22.13 14.48 15.77
C ARG A 495 23.08 14.06 14.66
N TYR A 496 24.08 14.89 14.41
CA TYR A 496 25.11 14.68 13.40
C TYR A 496 26.43 14.38 14.10
N GLU A 497 27.11 13.31 13.66
CA GLU A 497 28.39 12.83 14.18
C GLU A 497 29.33 12.51 13.01
N GLY A 498 30.60 12.92 13.07
CA GLY A 498 31.58 12.61 12.04
C GLY A 498 32.68 13.64 11.92
N SER A 499 33.40 13.58 10.80
CA SER A 499 34.41 14.57 10.44
C SER A 499 34.56 14.65 8.93
N PHE A 500 34.68 15.88 8.45
CA PHE A 500 35.02 16.17 7.07
C PHE A 500 36.37 16.87 6.99
N ARG A 501 37.21 16.46 6.04
CA ARG A 501 38.40 17.18 5.60
C ARG A 501 38.04 17.90 4.31
N ILE A 502 37.98 19.22 4.39
CA ILE A 502 37.77 20.08 3.24
C ILE A 502 39.14 20.53 2.73
N SER A 503 39.35 20.59 1.41
CA SER A 503 40.56 21.20 0.85
C SER A 503 40.26 22.29 -0.17
N ILE A 504 40.79 23.48 0.09
CA ILE A 504 40.66 24.66 -0.77
C ILE A 504 42.00 24.99 -1.46
N PRO A 505 42.02 25.79 -2.53
CA PRO A 505 43.26 26.18 -3.22
C PRO A 505 44.25 26.91 -2.31
N SER A 506 45.55 26.81 -2.60
CA SER A 506 46.64 27.35 -1.78
C SER A 506 46.65 28.88 -1.64
N ASP A 507 46.07 29.59 -2.60
CA ASP A 507 45.96 31.05 -2.65
C ASP A 507 44.72 31.60 -1.91
N SER A 508 43.83 30.73 -1.41
CA SER A 508 42.57 31.14 -0.77
C SER A 508 42.77 32.04 0.47
N PHE A 509 43.95 32.00 1.09
CA PHE A 509 44.31 32.78 2.28
C PHE A 509 45.43 33.82 2.02
N GLU A 510 45.67 34.23 0.76
CA GLU A 510 46.68 35.27 0.44
C GLU A 510 46.50 36.58 1.22
N GLY A 511 45.26 36.92 1.59
CA GLY A 511 44.93 38.14 2.33
C GLY A 511 45.22 38.12 3.84
N SER A 512 45.65 37.00 4.43
CA SER A 512 45.98 36.92 5.87
C SER A 512 47.15 35.96 6.15
N SER A 513 48.26 36.52 6.62
CA SER A 513 49.45 35.74 7.02
C SER A 513 49.19 34.81 8.21
N ARG A 514 48.22 35.15 9.07
CA ARG A 514 47.85 34.33 10.23
C ARG A 514 47.07 33.09 9.83
N LEU A 515 46.13 33.22 8.89
CA LEU A 515 45.42 32.07 8.34
C LEU A 515 46.34 31.12 7.58
N GLN A 516 47.38 31.64 6.91
CA GLN A 516 48.42 30.81 6.29
C GLN A 516 49.26 30.03 7.32
N SER A 517 49.49 30.58 8.51
CA SER A 517 50.21 29.88 9.58
C SER A 517 49.38 28.81 10.27
N GLU A 518 48.08 29.05 10.46
CA GLU A 518 47.16 28.10 11.12
C GLU A 518 46.71 26.97 10.17
N PHE A 519 46.57 27.28 8.87
CA PHE A 519 46.20 26.31 7.84
C PHE A 519 47.29 26.21 6.75
N PRO A 520 48.38 25.48 7.02
CA PRO A 520 49.47 25.34 6.06
C PRO A 520 49.05 24.52 4.83
N VAL A 521 49.63 24.85 3.67
CA VAL A 521 49.42 24.09 2.42
C VAL A 521 50.01 22.68 2.56
N ASP A 522 49.21 21.68 2.25
CA ASP A 522 49.66 20.29 2.21
C ASP A 522 50.53 20.07 0.96
N ALA A 523 51.80 19.69 1.17
CA ALA A 523 52.79 19.51 0.12
C ALA A 523 52.44 18.38 -0.87
N SER A 524 51.58 17.44 -0.47
CA SER A 524 51.17 16.30 -1.31
C SER A 524 50.04 16.65 -2.29
N THR A 525 49.14 17.54 -1.91
CA THR A 525 47.95 17.91 -2.69
C THR A 525 48.03 19.32 -3.27
N GLY A 526 48.94 20.17 -2.75
CA GLY A 526 49.03 21.59 -3.11
C GLY A 526 47.82 22.41 -2.65
N ARG A 527 47.02 21.88 -1.71
CA ARG A 527 45.78 22.49 -1.20
C ARG A 527 45.87 22.75 0.30
N VAL A 528 45.04 23.65 0.80
CA VAL A 528 44.92 23.95 2.23
C VAL A 528 43.84 23.07 2.85
N PRO A 529 44.20 22.14 3.76
CA PRO A 529 43.23 21.27 4.41
C PRO A 529 42.60 21.94 5.65
N ILE A 530 41.28 21.83 5.77
CA ILE A 530 40.49 22.30 6.91
C ILE A 530 39.71 21.10 7.45
N ASN A 531 39.97 20.74 8.71
CA ASN A 531 39.23 19.67 9.38
C ASN A 531 37.98 20.24 10.05
N VAL A 532 36.84 19.63 9.74
CA VAL A 532 35.50 20.02 10.17
C VAL A 532 34.90 18.89 10.99
N PRO A 533 35.06 18.93 12.33
CA PRO A 533 34.34 18.01 13.19
C PRO A 533 32.84 18.26 13.09
N VAL A 534 32.08 17.19 12.89
CA VAL A 534 30.62 17.20 12.84
C VAL A 534 30.16 16.56 14.15
N TYR A 535 29.77 17.39 15.13
CA TYR A 535 29.22 16.90 16.40
C TYR A 535 28.12 17.84 16.92
N GLY A 536 26.88 17.35 17.01
CA GLY A 536 25.75 18.10 17.56
C GLY A 536 24.64 18.35 16.54
N GLU A 537 24.04 19.55 16.57
CA GLU A 537 23.09 20.01 15.55
C GLU A 537 23.85 20.65 14.38
N ILE A 538 23.31 20.54 13.17
CA ILE A 538 23.97 21.06 11.96
C ILE A 538 24.31 22.56 12.04
N TYR A 539 23.51 23.31 12.80
CA TYR A 539 23.72 24.73 13.08
C TYR A 539 24.98 24.97 13.95
N ASP A 540 25.05 24.33 15.12
CA ASP A 540 26.18 24.45 16.06
C ASP A 540 27.52 24.02 15.46
N ILE A 541 27.48 23.03 14.57
CA ILE A 541 28.66 22.45 13.92
C ILE A 541 29.37 23.47 13.02
N THR A 542 28.60 24.22 12.25
CA THR A 542 29.15 25.12 11.22
C THR A 542 29.43 26.51 11.79
N LEU A 543 28.74 26.93 12.85
CA LEU A 543 28.90 28.24 13.48
C LEU A 543 30.27 28.38 14.17
N LYS A 544 30.68 27.42 15.01
CA LYS A 544 31.95 27.51 15.77
C LYS A 544 33.19 27.62 14.87
N GLN A 545 33.15 26.95 13.72
CA GLN A 545 34.25 27.01 12.75
C GLN A 545 34.23 28.30 11.93
N ALA A 546 33.05 28.79 11.59
CA ALA A 546 32.92 30.09 10.96
C ALA A 546 33.45 31.19 11.88
N GLU A 547 33.12 31.14 13.17
CA GLU A 547 33.61 32.07 14.20
C GLU A 547 35.15 32.07 14.28
N SER A 548 35.79 30.90 14.33
CA SER A 548 37.26 30.83 14.38
C SER A 548 37.92 31.45 13.13
N ILE A 549 37.35 31.23 11.95
CA ILE A 549 37.83 31.84 10.70
C ILE A 549 37.65 33.37 10.73
N TYR A 550 36.54 33.88 11.24
CA TYR A 550 36.31 35.32 11.39
C TYR A 550 37.23 35.97 12.44
N GLU A 551 37.49 35.30 13.57
CA GLU A 551 38.38 35.80 14.62
C GLU A 551 39.84 35.90 14.14
N TRP A 552 40.29 34.94 13.35
CA TRP A 552 41.65 34.94 12.78
C TRP A 552 41.80 35.84 11.54
N ARG A 553 40.69 36.33 10.97
CA ARG A 553 40.70 37.39 9.96
C ARG A 553 40.84 38.78 10.59
N LYS A 554 40.21 39.02 11.76
CA LYS A 554 40.18 40.34 12.42
C LYS A 554 41.49 40.74 13.09
N ASN A 555 42.35 39.76 13.40
CA ASN A 555 43.64 39.92 14.07
C ASN A 555 44.78 39.45 13.16
#